data_AF-A0A8J3R0W6-F1
#
_entry.id   AF-A0A8J3R0W6-F1
#
_cell.length_a   1.000
_cell.length_b   1.000
_cell.length_c   1.000
_cell.angle_alpha   90.00
_cell.angle_beta   90.00
_cell.angle_gamma   90.00
#
_symmetry.space_group_name_H-M   'P 1'
#
loop_
_entity.id
_entity.type
_entity.pdbx_description
1 polymer ?
#
loop_
_entity_poly.entity_id
_entity_poly.type
_entity_poly.pdbx_seq_one_letter_code
_entity_poly.pdbx_strand_id
1 'polypeptide(L)'
;MNLSWIPNTSQGRMFGDYISTSVRPGANAYPIIPVGTAPTGSTFNLAMYAPTGGLPVTGGTVTAVRALEIAGNAGPAALRTTTAR
;
A
#
# COMPACT_ATOMS: atom_id res chain seq x y z
N MET A 1 -23.57 -0.86 -3.48
CA MET A 1 -22.75 -1.95 -4.06
C MET A 1 -23.68 -3.10 -4.40
N ASN A 2 -23.65 -3.63 -5.63
CA ASN A 2 -24.40 -4.82 -6.04
C ASN A 2 -23.41 -5.93 -6.44
N LEU A 3 -23.65 -7.17 -6.00
CA LEU A 3 -22.79 -8.32 -6.34
C LEU A 3 -22.74 -8.59 -7.85
N SER A 4 -23.79 -8.24 -8.59
CA SER A 4 -23.81 -8.38 -10.05
C SER A 4 -22.81 -7.47 -10.77
N TRP A 5 -22.27 -6.45 -10.10
CA TRP A 5 -21.28 -5.52 -10.65
C TRP A 5 -19.85 -6.07 -10.61
N ILE A 6 -19.65 -7.28 -10.06
CA ILE A 6 -18.37 -7.98 -10.05
C ILE A 6 -18.42 -9.09 -11.11
N PRO A 7 -17.39 -9.25 -11.97
CA PRO A 7 -17.29 -10.34 -12.94
C PRO A 7 -17.62 -11.71 -12.34
N ASN A 8 -18.50 -12.45 -13.02
CA ASN A 8 -18.85 -13.82 -12.66
C ASN A 8 -18.07 -14.78 -13.56
N THR A 9 -17.04 -15.42 -13.03
CA THR A 9 -16.20 -16.36 -13.76
C THR A 9 -16.54 -17.80 -13.36
N SER A 10 -15.93 -18.78 -14.02
CA SER A 10 -16.06 -20.20 -13.66
C SER A 10 -15.46 -20.55 -12.29
N GLN A 11 -14.69 -19.65 -11.69
CA GLN A 11 -14.09 -19.81 -10.37
C GLN A 11 -14.79 -18.94 -9.30
N GLY A 12 -15.92 -18.33 -9.64
CA GLY A 12 -16.70 -17.45 -8.76
C GLY A 12 -16.60 -15.98 -9.14
N ARG A 13 -16.97 -15.10 -8.21
CA ARG A 13 -16.90 -13.65 -8.44
C ARG A 13 -15.45 -13.19 -8.32
N MET A 14 -14.93 -12.56 -9.36
CA MET A 14 -13.52 -12.13 -9.42
C MET A 14 -13.41 -10.64 -9.69
N PHE A 15 -12.46 -10.00 -9.02
CA PHE A 15 -11.88 -8.71 -9.38
C PHE A 15 -10.36 -8.91 -9.44
N GLY A 16 -9.61 -8.01 -10.09
CA GLY A 16 -8.16 -8.22 -10.30
C GLY A 16 -7.41 -8.56 -9.01
N ASP A 17 -6.44 -9.48 -9.09
CA ASP A 17 -5.72 -10.08 -7.95
C ASP A 17 -4.86 -9.08 -7.15
N TYR A 18 -4.88 -7.80 -7.51
CA TYR A 18 -4.02 -6.77 -6.96
C TYR A 18 -4.72 -6.01 -5.83
N ILE A 19 -4.77 -6.61 -4.65
CA ILE A 19 -4.86 -5.81 -3.42
C ILE A 19 -3.45 -5.35 -3.05
N SER A 20 -3.29 -4.08 -2.72
CA SER A 20 -2.01 -3.53 -2.27
C SER A 20 -2.22 -2.80 -0.96
N THR A 21 -1.21 -2.81 -0.11
CA THR A 21 -1.11 -1.90 1.03
C THR A 21 0.21 -1.18 0.92
N SER A 22 0.14 0.13 0.73
CA SER A 22 1.32 0.99 0.64
C SER A 22 1.51 1.74 1.95
N VAL A 23 2.72 1.70 2.50
CA VAL A 23 3.09 2.53 3.65
C VAL A 23 3.72 3.82 3.12
N ARG A 24 3.11 4.96 3.44
CA ARG A 24 3.60 6.28 3.02
C ARG A 24 4.53 6.88 4.08
N PRO A 25 5.33 7.91 3.75
CA PRO A 25 6.04 8.70 4.75
C PRO A 25 5.09 9.14 5.89
N GLY A 26 5.53 9.00 7.14
CA GLY A 26 4.66 9.19 8.31
C GLY A 26 4.05 7.90 8.87
N ALA A 27 4.45 6.73 8.35
CA ALA A 27 4.13 5.39 8.88
C ALA A 27 2.65 4.98 8.87
N ASN A 28 1.83 5.63 8.04
CA ASN A 28 0.46 5.21 7.83
C ASN A 28 0.36 4.25 6.64
N ALA A 29 -0.40 3.17 6.83
CA ALA A 29 -0.78 2.18 5.83
C ALA A 29 -2.02 2.64 5.05
N TYR A 30 -1.95 2.53 3.72
CA TYR A 30 -3.02 2.85 2.79
C TYR A 30 -3.39 1.58 2.01
N PRO A 31 -4.48 0.90 2.39
CA PRO A 31 -5.00 -0.19 1.57
C PRO A 31 -5.54 0.37 0.27
N ILE A 32 -5.28 -0.33 -0.83
CA ILE A 32 -5.87 -0.10 -2.13
C ILE A 32 -6.82 -1.25 -2.39
N ILE A 33 -8.11 -0.93 -2.47
CA ILE A 33 -9.18 -1.90 -2.67
C ILE A 33 -10.00 -1.53 -3.91
N PRO A 34 -10.49 -2.50 -4.69
CA PRO A 34 -11.41 -2.23 -5.77
C PRO A 34 -12.81 -1.96 -5.23
N VAL A 35 -13.48 -0.97 -5.81
CA VAL A 35 -14.88 -0.66 -5.52
C VAL A 35 -15.68 -0.75 -6.82
N GLY A 36 -16.65 -1.66 -6.83
CA GLY A 36 -17.55 -1.83 -7.96
C GLY A 36 -18.62 -0.74 -8.00
N THR A 37 -18.86 -0.18 -9.17
CA THR A 37 -20.03 0.67 -9.43
C THR A 37 -20.83 0.13 -10.61
N ALA A 38 -21.96 0.76 -10.94
CA ALA A 38 -22.82 0.29 -12.01
C ALA A 38 -22.02 0.14 -13.33
N PRO A 39 -22.09 -1.01 -14.01
CA PRO A 39 -21.40 -1.21 -15.28
C PRO A 39 -22.06 -0.39 -16.40
N THR A 40 -21.28 -0.11 -17.45
CA THR A 40 -21.78 0.49 -18.69
C THR A 40 -21.78 -0.57 -19.78
N GLY A 41 -22.96 -0.95 -20.26
CA GLY A 41 -23.10 -2.05 -21.21
C GLY A 41 -22.55 -3.37 -20.63
N SER A 42 -21.63 -4.01 -21.35
CA SER A 42 -20.95 -5.25 -20.91
C SER A 42 -19.65 -5.00 -20.13
N THR A 43 -19.28 -3.74 -19.89
CA THR A 43 -18.02 -3.38 -19.23
C THR A 43 -18.24 -3.14 -17.73
N PHE A 44 -17.56 -3.94 -16.91
CA PHE A 44 -17.52 -3.77 -15.45
C PHE A 44 -16.71 -2.52 -15.07
N ASN A 45 -17.17 -1.80 -14.04
CA ASN A 45 -16.45 -0.66 -13.48
C ASN A 45 -15.94 -0.99 -12.07
N LEU A 46 -14.63 -1.24 -11.96
CA LEU A 46 -13.96 -1.72 -10.74
C LEU A 46 -12.72 -0.87 -10.43
N ALA A 47 -12.91 0.43 -10.20
CA ALA A 47 -11.79 1.33 -9.91
C ALA A 47 -11.13 1.00 -8.55
N MET A 48 -9.82 1.22 -8.47
CA MET A 48 -9.01 1.02 -7.27
C MET A 48 -8.98 2.30 -6.43
N TYR A 49 -9.33 2.19 -5.15
CA TYR A 49 -9.42 3.33 -4.24
C TYR A 49 -8.51 3.16 -3.04
N ALA A 50 -7.89 4.28 -2.65
CA ALA A 50 -7.29 4.47 -1.33
C ALA A 50 -8.29 5.23 -0.44
N PRO A 51 -8.34 4.96 0.88
CA PRO A 51 -9.01 5.84 1.82
C PRO A 51 -8.34 7.22 1.86
N THR A 52 -9.10 8.25 2.24
CA THR A 52 -8.59 9.63 2.37
C THR A 52 -7.53 9.78 3.46
N GLY A 53 -7.58 8.93 4.49
CA GLY A 53 -6.58 8.82 5.54
C GLY A 53 -6.08 7.38 5.68
N GLY A 54 -4.78 7.23 5.91
CA GLY A 54 -4.18 5.93 6.21
C GLY A 54 -4.30 5.57 7.69
N LEU A 55 -4.20 4.28 7.99
CA LEU A 55 -4.20 3.76 9.35
C LEU A 55 -2.78 3.70 9.91
N PRO A 56 -2.55 4.03 11.19
CA PRO A 56 -1.23 3.88 11.79
C PRO A 56 -0.79 2.41 11.76
N VAL A 57 0.48 2.16 11.40
CA VAL A 57 1.08 0.84 11.54
C VAL A 57 1.47 0.65 13.01
N THR A 58 0.75 -0.21 13.74
CA THR A 58 0.92 -0.40 15.19
C THR A 58 1.61 -1.72 15.57
N GLY A 59 2.08 -2.50 14.59
CA GLY A 59 2.63 -3.84 14.82
C GLY A 59 3.84 -4.16 13.96
N GLY A 60 4.44 -5.32 14.22
CA GLY A 60 5.69 -5.79 13.60
C GLY A 60 6.86 -5.78 14.60
N THR A 61 7.71 -6.81 14.54
CA THR A 61 8.94 -6.89 15.38
C THR A 61 10.14 -6.25 14.70
N VAL A 62 10.03 -5.95 13.40
CA VAL A 62 11.09 -5.34 12.59
C VAL A 62 10.74 -3.88 12.38
N THR A 63 11.58 -2.99 12.90
CA THR A 63 11.46 -1.56 12.64
C THR A 63 12.16 -1.25 11.31
N ALA A 64 11.45 -0.56 10.42
CA ALA A 64 12.06 -0.01 9.22
C ALA A 64 13.08 1.07 9.62
N VAL A 65 14.36 0.72 9.57
CA VAL A 65 15.44 1.71 9.70
C VAL A 65 15.64 2.36 8.34
N ARG A 66 15.72 3.70 8.30
CA ARG A 66 16.24 4.33 7.09
C ARG A 66 17.69 3.90 6.98
N ALA A 67 18.06 3.24 5.88
CA ALA A 67 19.45 3.26 5.49
C ALA A 67 19.83 4.74 5.35
N LEU A 68 20.89 5.16 6.03
CA LEU A 68 21.48 6.46 5.73
C LEU A 68 21.77 6.46 4.23
N GLU A 69 21.22 7.42 3.50
CA GLU A 69 21.71 7.69 2.16
C GLU A 69 23.21 7.91 2.32
N ILE A 70 24.03 7.00 1.78
CA ILE A 70 25.48 7.23 1.74
C ILE A 70 25.62 8.48 0.86
N ALA A 71 25.79 9.63 1.51
CA ALA A 71 26.21 10.85 0.85
C ALA A 71 27.45 10.46 0.05
N GLY A 72 27.33 10.55 -1.28
CA GLY A 72 28.29 9.97 -2.21
C GLY A 72 29.73 10.22 -1.77
N ASN A 73 30.50 9.14 -1.67
CA ASN A 73 31.96 9.15 -1.62
C ASN A 73 32.65 10.17 -0.68
N ALA A 74 32.13 10.39 0.53
CA ALA A 74 33.01 10.87 1.60
C ALA A 74 33.88 9.69 2.06
N GLY A 75 35.21 9.80 1.88
CA GLY A 75 36.19 8.79 2.31
C GLY A 75 36.08 8.43 3.81
N PRO A 76 36.87 7.45 4.29
CA PRO A 76 36.66 6.83 5.59
C PRO A 76 36.95 7.82 6.72
N ALA A 77 35.92 8.53 7.19
CA ALA A 77 35.98 9.37 8.37
C ALA A 77 34.71 9.19 9.22
N ALA A 78 34.87 8.28 10.20
CA ALA A 78 34.15 8.22 11.48
C ALA A 78 32.61 8.13 11.42
N LEU A 79 32.11 6.89 11.42
CA LEU A 79 30.81 6.57 12.02
C LEU A 79 30.81 6.99 13.50
N ARG A 80 30.28 8.16 13.81
CA ARG A 80 29.99 8.58 15.18
C ARG A 80 28.59 8.12 15.55
N THR A 81 28.51 6.97 16.21
CA THR A 81 27.30 6.51 16.90
C THR A 81 26.93 7.54 17.95
N THR A 82 25.85 8.29 17.70
CA THR A 82 25.24 9.13 18.74
C THR A 82 24.09 8.33 19.32
N THR A 83 24.34 7.67 20.46
CA THR A 83 23.27 7.06 21.26
C THR A 83 22.40 8.18 21.82
N ALA A 84 21.12 8.22 21.44
CA ALA A 84 20.13 9.07 22.09
C ALA A 84 19.89 8.55 23.52
N ARG A 85 19.87 9.49 24.47
CA ARG A 85 19.59 9.26 25.89
C ARG A 85 18.23 8.64 26.13
#